data_AF-A0A7V6NIK2-F1
#
_entry.id   AF-A0A7V6NIK2-F1
#
_cell.length_a   1.000
_cell.length_b   1.000
_cell.length_c   1.000
_cell.angle_alpha   90.00
_cell.angle_beta   90.00
_cell.angle_gamma   90.00
#
_symmetry.space_group_name_H-M   'P 1'
#
loop_
_entity.id
_entity.type
_entity.pdbx_description
1 polymer ?
#
loop_
_entity_poly.entity_id
_entity_poly.type
_entity_poly.pdbx_seq_one_letter_code
_entity_poly.pdbx_strand_id
1 'polypeptide(L)'
;CLPQIPDVEIPLKAADAPAMLMALETGTVDFVCTDLPTAQGAVLAYPDMVVLDFSGTDGDFEFTEQERAENVNIGVSLMKGNEFLRNAIDDVLNEMTVDDFDSLMQEAIKIQPIGDE
;
A
#
# COMPACT_ATOMS: atom_id res chain seq x y z
N CYS A 1 2.37 5.51 10.23
CA CYS A 1 0.97 5.94 9.98
C CYS A 1 0.13 5.93 11.25
N LEU A 2 -0.63 4.86 11.56
CA LEU A 2 -1.69 4.88 12.59
C LEU A 2 -1.30 5.49 13.96
N PRO A 3 -0.15 5.18 14.59
CA PRO A 3 0.19 5.76 15.90
C PRO A 3 0.39 7.28 15.90
N GLN A 4 0.47 7.93 14.73
CA GLN A 4 0.59 9.39 14.61
C GLN A 4 -0.77 10.09 14.68
N ILE A 5 -1.89 9.36 14.61
CA ILE A 5 -3.24 9.91 14.69
C ILE A 5 -3.60 10.09 16.18
N PRO A 6 -3.90 11.32 16.64
CA PRO A 6 -4.28 11.57 18.03
C PRO A 6 -5.55 10.79 18.40
N ASP A 7 -5.58 10.26 19.63
CA ASP A 7 -6.74 9.58 20.22
C ASP A 7 -7.29 8.39 19.40
N VAL A 8 -6.48 7.81 18.51
CA VAL A 8 -6.90 6.67 17.69
C VAL A 8 -7.03 5.40 18.53
N GLU A 9 -8.16 4.72 18.40
CA GLU A 9 -8.34 3.36 18.89
C GLU A 9 -7.93 2.36 17.80
N ILE A 10 -6.89 1.57 18.06
CA ILE A 10 -6.39 0.58 17.10
C ILE A 10 -6.89 -0.80 17.53
N PRO A 11 -7.88 -1.39 16.83
CA PRO A 11 -8.36 -2.73 17.14
C PRO A 11 -7.29 -3.78 16.79
N LEU A 12 -7.59 -5.06 17.08
CA LEU A 12 -6.77 -6.16 16.58
C LEU A 12 -6.67 -6.07 15.06
N LYS A 13 -5.46 -6.32 14.53
CA LYS A 13 -5.21 -6.32 13.10
C LYS A 13 -6.13 -7.32 12.40
N ALA A 14 -6.76 -6.90 11.31
CA ALA A 14 -7.46 -7.80 10.42
C ALA A 14 -6.50 -8.88 9.86
N ALA A 15 -7.05 -10.02 9.46
CA ALA A 15 -6.26 -11.14 8.95
C ALA A 15 -5.65 -10.83 7.57
N ASP A 16 -6.36 -10.04 6.75
CA ASP A 16 -5.99 -9.69 5.38
C ASP A 16 -6.67 -8.37 4.94
N ALA A 17 -6.35 -7.90 3.73
CA ALA A 17 -6.90 -6.68 3.17
C ALA A 17 -8.42 -6.75 2.93
N PRO A 18 -9.00 -7.84 2.35
CA PRO A 18 -10.45 -7.96 2.23
C PRO A 18 -11.20 -7.85 3.57
N ALA A 19 -10.72 -8.50 4.63
CA ALA A 19 -11.34 -8.41 5.95
C ALA A 19 -11.25 -7.00 6.54
N MET A 20 -10.14 -6.30 6.30
CA MET A 20 -9.96 -4.91 6.70
C MET A 20 -10.95 -3.97 5.98
N LEU A 21 -11.13 -4.14 4.66
CA LEU A 21 -12.09 -3.35 3.88
C LEU A 21 -13.54 -3.66 4.28
N MET A 22 -13.86 -4.93 4.56
CA MET A 22 -15.18 -5.29 5.07
C MET A 22 -15.48 -4.67 6.44
N ALA A 23 -14.48 -4.56 7.32
CA ALA A 23 -14.65 -3.89 8.59
C ALA A 23 -15.04 -2.41 8.41
N LEU A 24 -14.48 -1.73 7.40
CA LEU A 24 -14.86 -0.37 7.06
C LEU A 24 -16.27 -0.29 6.46
N GLU A 25 -16.57 -1.13 5.48
CA GLU A 25 -17.88 -1.19 4.81
C GLU A 25 -19.04 -1.48 5.79
N THR A 26 -18.80 -2.33 6.79
CA THR A 26 -19.80 -2.62 7.83
C THR A 26 -19.89 -1.57 8.94
N GLY A 27 -19.01 -0.56 8.93
CA GLY A 27 -18.92 0.43 10.00
C GLY A 27 -18.34 -0.12 11.31
N THR A 28 -17.60 -1.23 11.26
CA THR A 28 -16.85 -1.77 12.41
C THR A 28 -15.66 -0.86 12.76
N VAL A 29 -15.07 -0.21 11.76
CA VAL A 29 -14.04 0.83 11.91
C VAL A 29 -14.41 2.05 11.09
N ASP A 30 -13.98 3.25 11.52
CA ASP A 30 -14.30 4.51 10.84
C ASP A 30 -13.43 4.77 9.60
N PHE A 31 -12.22 4.21 9.58
CA PHE A 31 -11.29 4.34 8.47
C PHE A 31 -10.30 3.17 8.43
N VAL A 32 -9.65 3.04 7.28
CA VAL A 32 -8.56 2.10 7.05
C VAL A 32 -7.34 2.88 6.60
N CYS A 33 -6.20 2.63 7.22
CA CYS A 33 -4.91 3.13 6.76
C CYS A 33 -4.20 2.03 5.96
N THR A 34 -4.06 2.23 4.66
CA THR A 34 -3.43 1.27 3.74
C THR A 34 -2.62 2.01 2.67
N ASP A 35 -1.81 1.29 1.89
CA ASP A 35 -1.07 1.83 0.76
C ASP A 35 -2.01 2.27 -0.38
N LEU A 36 -1.55 3.21 -1.21
CA LEU A 36 -2.35 3.79 -2.28
C LEU A 36 -2.87 2.74 -3.29
N PRO A 37 -2.08 1.75 -3.74
CA PRO A 37 -2.60 0.69 -4.63
C PRO A 37 -3.78 -0.06 -4.02
N THR A 38 -3.68 -0.46 -2.75
CA THR A 38 -4.78 -1.14 -2.04
C THR A 38 -5.99 -0.25 -1.84
N ALA A 39 -5.80 1.04 -1.54
CA ALA A 39 -6.89 2.00 -1.44
C ALA A 39 -7.59 2.23 -2.80
N GLN A 40 -6.83 2.27 -3.90
CA GLN A 40 -7.36 2.37 -5.26
C GLN A 40 -8.16 1.13 -5.65
N GLY A 41 -7.67 -0.05 -5.28
CA GLY A 41 -8.45 -1.29 -5.38
C GLY A 41 -9.75 -1.20 -4.59
N ALA A 42 -9.70 -0.75 -3.35
CA ALA A 42 -10.86 -0.67 -2.46
C ALA A 42 -12.00 0.17 -3.06
N VAL A 43 -11.71 1.37 -3.58
CA VAL A 43 -12.75 2.24 -4.17
C VAL A 43 -13.30 1.72 -5.51
N LEU A 44 -12.60 0.81 -6.18
CA LEU A 44 -13.15 0.09 -7.34
C LEU A 44 -14.18 -0.97 -6.90
N ALA A 45 -13.93 -1.66 -5.79
CA ALA A 45 -14.80 -2.70 -5.26
C ALA A 45 -15.98 -2.14 -4.42
N TYR A 46 -15.75 -1.05 -3.71
CA TYR A 46 -16.70 -0.37 -2.82
C TYR A 46 -16.82 1.10 -3.26
N PRO A 47 -17.70 1.40 -4.24
CA PRO A 47 -17.76 2.73 -4.88
C PRO A 47 -18.16 3.89 -3.98
N ASP A 48 -18.66 3.62 -2.78
CA ASP A 48 -19.03 4.59 -1.74
C ASP A 48 -17.86 4.92 -0.80
N MET A 49 -16.79 4.12 -0.79
CA MET A 49 -15.55 4.46 -0.11
C MET A 49 -14.81 5.59 -0.83
N VAL A 50 -14.04 6.35 -0.07
CA VAL A 50 -13.22 7.46 -0.59
C VAL A 50 -11.79 7.35 -0.08
N VAL A 51 -10.82 7.71 -0.92
CA VAL A 51 -9.42 7.83 -0.52
C VAL A 51 -9.19 9.19 0.10
N LEU A 52 -8.69 9.20 1.33
CA LEU A 52 -8.23 10.41 2.02
C LEU A 52 -6.72 10.56 1.80
N ASP A 53 -6.33 11.50 0.94
CA ASP A 53 -4.93 11.81 0.65
C ASP A 53 -4.51 13.10 1.36
N PHE A 54 -3.61 12.96 2.33
CA PHE A 54 -3.04 14.07 3.09
C PHE A 54 -1.63 14.46 2.62
N SER A 55 -1.13 13.87 1.52
CA SER A 55 0.22 14.09 1.03
C SER A 55 0.52 15.58 0.82
N GLY A 56 1.62 16.06 1.39
CA GLY A 56 2.02 17.47 1.28
C GLY A 56 1.18 18.47 2.09
N THR A 57 0.32 17.97 2.99
CA THR A 57 -0.37 18.77 4.01
C THR A 57 0.26 18.57 5.39
N ASP A 58 -0.09 19.39 6.37
CA ASP A 58 0.34 19.20 7.77
C ASP A 58 -0.20 17.90 8.40
N GLY A 59 -1.16 17.24 7.75
CA GLY A 59 -1.72 15.95 8.17
C GLY A 59 -1.05 14.74 7.51
N ASP A 60 -0.01 14.94 6.70
CA ASP A 60 0.75 13.83 6.11
C ASP A 60 1.46 13.01 7.20
N PHE A 61 1.69 11.73 6.92
CA PHE A 61 2.44 10.88 7.84
C PHE A 61 3.93 11.21 7.76
N GLU A 62 4.48 11.57 8.91
CA GLU A 62 5.87 11.96 9.04
C GLU A 62 6.74 10.74 9.33
N PHE A 63 7.85 10.63 8.61
CA PHE A 63 8.82 9.56 8.73
C PHE A 63 10.23 10.13 8.61
N THR A 64 11.18 9.54 9.33
CA THR A 64 12.59 9.72 8.99
C THR A 64 12.87 9.16 7.59
N GLU A 65 13.94 9.62 6.94
CA GLU A 65 14.33 9.12 5.61
C GLU A 65 14.54 7.60 5.62
N GLN A 66 15.14 7.07 6.68
CA GLN A 66 15.31 5.62 6.87
C GLN A 66 13.96 4.90 6.98
N GLU A 67 13.06 5.37 7.84
CA GLU A 67 11.73 4.75 7.98
C GLU A 67 10.93 4.83 6.68
N ARG A 68 11.09 5.90 5.90
CA ARG A 68 10.46 6.01 4.59
C ARG A 68 11.02 4.96 3.63
N ALA A 69 12.35 4.81 3.57
CA ALA A 69 12.99 3.81 2.73
C ALA A 69 12.60 2.38 3.12
N GLU A 70 12.39 2.10 4.41
CA GLU A 70 12.04 0.77 4.89
C GLU A 70 10.54 0.45 4.80
N ASN A 71 9.66 1.43 5.01
CA ASN A 71 8.22 1.19 5.14
C ASN A 71 7.40 1.60 3.92
N VAL A 72 7.94 2.46 3.05
CA VAL A 72 7.18 3.05 1.93
C VAL A 72 7.69 2.53 0.58
N ASN A 73 8.99 2.24 0.46
CA ASN A 73 9.52 1.75 -0.81
C ASN A 73 9.10 0.30 -1.06
N ILE A 74 8.67 0.01 -2.28
CA ILE A 74 8.35 -1.34 -2.74
C ILE A 74 9.64 -1.99 -3.25
N GLY A 75 9.90 -3.23 -2.81
CA GLY A 75 11.10 -3.97 -3.20
C GLY A 75 10.84 -5.45 -3.48
N VAL A 76 11.71 -6.05 -4.30
CA VAL A 76 11.68 -7.49 -4.60
C VAL A 76 12.59 -8.23 -3.61
N SER A 77 12.01 -9.09 -2.79
CA SER A 77 12.76 -9.88 -1.80
C SER A 77 13.40 -11.12 -2.43
N LEU A 78 14.68 -11.34 -2.14
CA LEU A 78 15.47 -12.47 -2.66
C LEU A 78 16.11 -13.29 -1.54
N MET A 79 16.52 -14.52 -1.87
CA MET A 79 17.33 -15.33 -0.95
C MET A 79 18.63 -14.60 -0.64
N LYS A 80 18.93 -14.45 0.66
CA LYS A 80 20.13 -13.76 1.13
C LYS A 80 21.39 -14.34 0.49
N GLY A 81 22.22 -13.47 -0.08
CA GLY A 81 23.48 -13.83 -0.76
C GLY A 81 23.33 -14.23 -2.23
N ASN A 82 22.12 -14.23 -2.80
CA ASN A 82 21.92 -14.51 -4.22
C ASN A 82 22.18 -13.27 -5.09
N GLU A 83 23.46 -12.90 -5.20
CA GLU A 83 23.92 -11.73 -5.97
C GLU A 83 23.60 -11.85 -7.47
N PHE A 84 23.63 -13.07 -8.02
CA PHE A 84 23.33 -13.29 -9.43
C PHE A 84 21.89 -12.86 -9.77
N LEU A 85 20.92 -13.36 -8.99
CA LEU A 85 19.52 -13.01 -9.22
C LEU A 85 19.22 -11.56 -8.89
N ARG A 86 19.87 -11.01 -7.84
CA ARG A 86 19.75 -9.59 -7.51
C ARG A 86 20.18 -8.72 -8.69
N ASN A 87 21.39 -8.92 -9.19
CA ASN A 87 21.92 -8.12 -10.30
C ASN A 87 21.08 -8.29 -11.57
N ALA A 88 20.62 -9.50 -11.88
CA ALA A 88 19.76 -9.73 -13.05
C ALA A 88 18.41 -9.00 -12.96
N ILE A 89 17.83 -8.89 -11.76
CA ILE A 89 16.60 -8.11 -11.55
C ILE A 89 16.91 -6.61 -11.61
N ASP A 90 17.96 -6.17 -10.93
CA ASP A 90 18.39 -4.77 -10.92
C ASP A 90 18.71 -4.27 -12.34
N ASP A 91 19.35 -5.08 -13.19
CA ASP A 91 19.67 -4.74 -14.58
C ASP A 91 18.39 -4.41 -15.39
N VAL A 92 17.27 -5.09 -15.12
CA VAL A 92 15.98 -4.79 -15.75
C VAL A 92 15.32 -3.57 -15.13
N LEU A 93 15.24 -3.53 -13.79
CA LEU A 93 14.53 -2.47 -13.08
C LEU A 93 15.20 -1.10 -13.24
N ASN A 94 16.53 -1.04 -13.35
CA ASN A 94 17.28 0.20 -13.54
C ASN A 94 17.08 0.84 -14.93
N GLU A 95 16.59 0.08 -15.91
CA GLU A 95 16.23 0.61 -17.23
C GLU A 95 14.81 1.20 -17.26
N MET A 96 14.00 0.94 -16.23
CA MET A 96 12.61 1.39 -16.15
C MET A 96 12.50 2.85 -15.70
N THR A 97 11.56 3.56 -16.30
CA THR A 97 11.20 4.93 -15.93
C THR A 97 10.09 4.95 -14.88
N VAL A 98 9.86 6.12 -14.30
CA VAL A 98 8.71 6.33 -13.38
C VAL A 98 7.39 5.97 -14.08
N ASP A 99 7.22 6.35 -15.35
CA ASP A 99 6.01 6.05 -16.13
C ASP A 99 5.82 4.54 -16.35
N ASP A 100 6.91 3.78 -16.50
CA ASP A 100 6.85 2.32 -16.63
C ASP A 100 6.38 1.68 -15.31
N PHE A 101 6.90 2.16 -14.17
CA PHE A 101 6.45 1.72 -12.86
C PHE A 101 4.98 2.09 -12.58
N ASP A 102 4.56 3.30 -12.93
CA ASP A 102 3.18 3.74 -12.78
C ASP A 102 2.23 2.88 -13.62
N SER A 103 2.65 2.53 -14.85
CA SER A 103 1.88 1.63 -15.73
C SER A 103 1.75 0.22 -15.15
N LEU A 104 2.85 -0.35 -14.66
CA LEU A 104 2.84 -1.65 -13.97
C LEU A 104 1.95 -1.63 -12.73
N MET A 105 1.98 -0.55 -11.94
CA MET A 105 1.14 -0.42 -10.77
C MET A 105 -0.35 -0.34 -11.14
N GLN A 106 -0.71 0.39 -12.19
CA GLN A 106 -2.07 0.43 -12.70
C GLN A 106 -2.57 -0.94 -13.15
N GLU A 107 -1.71 -1.76 -13.76
CA GLU A 107 -2.07 -3.14 -14.10
C GLU A 107 -2.26 -4.00 -12.86
N ALA A 108 -1.37 -3.89 -11.86
CA ALA A 108 -1.47 -4.62 -10.61
C ALA A 108 -2.77 -4.31 -9.85
N ILE A 109 -3.18 -3.04 -9.79
CA ILE A 109 -4.43 -2.62 -9.13
C ILE A 109 -5.65 -3.26 -9.80
N LYS A 110 -5.67 -3.38 -11.13
CA LYS A 110 -6.79 -4.01 -11.87
C LYS A 110 -6.98 -5.49 -11.54
N ILE A 111 -5.92 -6.17 -11.10
CA ILE A 111 -5.93 -7.61 -10.81
C ILE A 111 -5.81 -7.90 -9.30
N GLN A 112 -5.89 -6.86 -8.45
CA GLN A 112 -5.79 -7.03 -7.02
C GLN A 112 -6.92 -7.96 -6.53
N PRO A 113 -6.63 -8.95 -5.66
CA PRO A 113 -7.64 -9.89 -5.19
C PRO A 113 -8.53 -9.21 -4.14
N ILE A 114 -9.59 -8.55 -4.61
CA ILE A 114 -10.58 -7.86 -3.76
C ILE A 114 -11.85 -8.70 -3.73
N GLY A 115 -11.75 -9.90 -3.17
CA GLY A 115 -12.92 -10.66 -2.73
C GLY A 115 -13.84 -11.27 -3.79
N ASP A 116 -13.38 -11.51 -5.02
CA ASP A 116 -14.08 -12.44 -5.92
C ASP A 116 -13.74 -13.90 -5.51
N GLU A 117 -14.78 -14.68 -5.20
CA GLU A 117 -14.71 -16.16 -5.10
C GLU A 117 -14.39 -16.81 -6.45
#